data_AF-A0A497PTU2-F1
#
_entry.id   AF-A0A497PTU2-F1
#
_cell.length_a   1.000
_cell.length_b   1.000
_cell.length_c   1.000
_cell.angle_alpha   90.00
_cell.angle_beta   90.00
_cell.angle_gamma   90.00
#
_symmetry.space_group_name_H-M   'P 1'
#
loop_
_entity.id
_entity.type
_entity.pdbx_description
1 polymer ?
#
loop_
_entity_poly.entity_id
_entity_poly.type
_entity_poly.pdbx_seq_one_letter_code
_entity_poly.pdbx_strand_id
1 'polypeptide(L)'
;MAEYWKANVKLDQKGDYVITATREPAIYDLSWIRDFEEPPPVCLIYEYSKTFIHVLKEGDWDKPIGLEAELIPLVKPYGLHVGDTFRAQLLYNGIPVKGKYEAAHETECIHNPEEAQHGYT
;
A
#
# COMPACT_ATOMS: atom_id res chain seq x y z
N MET A 1 5.88 23.45 7.41
CA MET A 1 6.67 23.19 6.19
C MET A 1 6.59 21.69 5.96
N ALA A 2 6.23 21.23 4.76
CA ALA A 2 6.25 19.80 4.48
C ALA A 2 7.71 19.33 4.40
N GLU A 3 8.14 18.48 5.33
CA GLU A 3 9.42 17.81 5.22
C GLU A 3 9.29 16.68 4.22
N TYR A 4 10.06 16.74 3.14
CA TYR A 4 10.17 15.66 2.17
C TYR A 4 11.59 15.11 2.19
N TRP A 5 11.70 13.80 2.06
CA TRP A 5 12.96 13.09 1.96
C TRP A 5 13.21 12.73 0.49
N LYS A 6 14.43 12.97 0.00
CA LYS A 6 14.84 12.55 -1.34
C LYS A 6 15.93 11.49 -1.23
N ALA A 7 15.69 10.34 -1.84
CA ALA A 7 16.69 9.30 -2.03
C ALA A 7 16.95 9.10 -3.53
N ASN A 8 18.20 8.82 -3.90
CA ASN A 8 18.55 8.33 -5.23
C ASN A 8 19.16 6.94 -5.05
N VAL A 9 18.64 5.96 -5.78
CA VAL A 9 19.12 4.58 -5.74
C VAL A 9 19.53 4.18 -7.14
N LYS A 10 20.72 3.57 -7.25
CA LYS A 10 21.21 2.95 -8.48
C LYS A 10 20.99 1.45 -8.38
N LEU A 11 20.24 0.89 -9.33
CA LEU A 11 19.93 -0.54 -9.41
C LEU A 11 20.79 -1.18 -10.50
N ASP A 12 21.89 -1.82 -10.11
CA ASP A 12 22.85 -2.42 -11.04
C ASP A 12 22.69 -3.94 -11.18
N GLN A 13 21.87 -4.56 -10.32
CA GLN A 13 21.61 -6.00 -10.37
C GLN A 13 20.20 -6.26 -10.87
N LYS A 14 20.02 -7.41 -11.50
CA LYS A 14 18.70 -7.88 -11.92
C LYS A 14 17.95 -8.43 -10.72
N GLY A 15 16.68 -8.07 -10.57
CA GLY A 15 15.82 -8.53 -9.50
C GLY A 15 14.59 -7.67 -9.34
N ASP A 16 13.77 -8.03 -8.36
CA ASP A 16 12.66 -7.20 -7.90
C ASP A 16 13.11 -6.45 -6.65
N TYR A 17 12.95 -5.13 -6.67
CA TYR A 17 13.29 -4.26 -5.57
C TYR A 17 12.02 -3.74 -4.91
N VAL A 18 12.00 -3.78 -3.59
CA VAL A 18 10.92 -3.23 -2.78
C VAL A 18 11.43 -2.00 -2.05
N ILE A 19 10.90 -0.83 -2.39
CA ILE A 19 11.19 0.42 -1.68
C ILE A 19 10.03 0.68 -0.72
N THR A 20 10.36 0.89 0.55
CA THR A 20 9.38 1.20 1.59
C THR A 20 9.65 2.57 2.19
N ALA A 21 8.58 3.24 2.59
CA ALA A 21 8.65 4.43 3.43
C ALA A 21 7.59 4.32 4.53
N THR A 22 7.95 4.78 5.72
CA THR A 22 7.10 4.72 6.91
C THR A 22 7.07 6.09 7.55
N ARG A 23 5.90 6.61 7.88
CA ARG A 23 5.77 7.85 8.65
C ARG A 23 5.60 7.51 10.12
N GLU A 24 5.99 8.45 10.99
CA GLU A 24 5.58 8.40 12.39
C GLU A 24 4.04 8.33 12.50
N PRO A 25 3.51 7.59 13.49
CA PRO A 25 2.08 7.50 13.72
C PRO A 25 1.47 8.90 13.92
N ALA A 26 0.29 9.11 13.35
CA ALA A 26 -0.39 10.40 13.40
C ALA A 26 -1.83 10.26 13.86
N ILE A 27 -2.39 11.34 14.40
CA ILE A 27 -3.83 11.41 14.69
C ILE A 27 -4.56 11.66 13.38
N TYR A 28 -5.55 10.84 13.10
CA TYR A 28 -6.52 11.04 12.03
C TYR A 28 -7.88 11.36 12.63
N ASP A 29 -8.38 12.54 12.29
CA ASP A 29 -9.69 13.03 12.69
C ASP A 29 -10.43 13.48 11.41
N LEU A 30 -11.49 12.74 11.09
CA LEU A 30 -12.28 13.00 9.89
C LEU A 30 -12.95 14.38 9.90
N SER A 31 -13.17 14.97 11.08
CA SER A 31 -13.79 16.30 11.20
C SER A 31 -12.94 17.41 10.57
N TRP A 32 -11.65 17.16 10.31
CA TRP A 32 -10.77 18.13 9.63
C TRP A 32 -11.04 18.25 8.13
N ILE A 33 -11.76 17.27 7.54
CA ILE A 33 -11.91 17.15 6.08
C ILE A 33 -13.36 17.45 5.64
N ARG A 34 -14.35 17.22 6.50
CA ARG A 34 -15.77 17.54 6.25
C ARG A 34 -16.56 17.67 7.54
N ASP A 35 -17.71 18.33 7.46
CA ASP A 35 -18.65 18.45 8.58
C ASP A 35 -19.41 17.14 8.81
N PHE A 36 -19.62 16.79 10.07
CA PHE A 36 -20.43 15.67 10.51
C PHE A 36 -21.47 16.14 11.53
N GLU A 37 -22.63 15.49 11.55
CA GLU A 37 -23.68 15.77 12.54
C GLU A 37 -23.23 15.41 13.97
N GLU A 38 -22.46 14.33 14.10
CA GLU A 38 -21.78 13.93 15.34
C GLU A 38 -20.26 13.83 15.11
N PRO A 39 -19.42 14.11 16.12
CA PRO A 39 -17.97 14.00 16.00
C PRO A 39 -17.57 12.57 15.59
N PRO A 40 -16.80 12.39 14.51
CA PRO A 40 -16.32 11.07 14.11
C PRO A 40 -15.30 10.52 15.12
N PRO A 41 -15.07 9.20 15.16
CA PRO A 41 -14.02 8.63 15.99
C PRO A 41 -12.65 9.16 15.55
N VAL A 42 -11.86 9.61 16.54
CA VAL A 42 -10.46 9.97 16.34
C VAL A 42 -9.61 8.70 16.45
N CYS A 43 -8.73 8.47 15.49
CA CYS A 43 -7.91 7.25 15.45
C CYS A 43 -6.42 7.58 15.31
N LEU A 44 -5.57 6.71 15.87
CA LEU A 44 -4.15 6.70 15.57
C LEU A 44 -3.94 5.93 14.26
N ILE A 45 -3.28 6.55 13.29
CA ILE A 45 -2.98 5.94 12.00
C ILE A 45 -1.50 5.61 11.87
N TYR A 46 -1.25 4.44 11.29
CA TYR A 46 0.06 3.96 10.90
C TYR A 46 0.06 3.83 9.38
N GLU A 47 1.02 4.48 8.72
CA GLU A 47 1.08 4.52 7.27
C GLU A 47 2.41 3.97 6.76
N TYR A 48 2.29 2.98 5.88
CA TYR A 48 3.39 2.34 5.20
C TYR A 48 3.13 2.42 3.70
N SER A 49 4.13 2.84 2.92
CA SER A 49 4.08 2.74 1.46
C SER A 49 5.05 1.67 0.99
N LYS A 50 4.63 0.83 0.05
CA LYS A 50 5.50 -0.15 -0.59
C LYS A 50 5.43 0.00 -2.10
N THR A 51 6.59 0.20 -2.73
CA THR A 51 6.73 0.32 -4.19
C THR A 51 7.62 -0.79 -4.72
N PHE A 52 7.20 -1.40 -5.83
CA PHE A 52 7.93 -2.46 -6.50
C PHE A 52 8.62 -1.93 -7.75
N ILE A 53 9.92 -2.21 -7.92
CA ILE A 53 10.68 -1.90 -9.12
C ILE A 53 11.23 -3.21 -9.67
N HIS A 54 10.78 -3.58 -10.86
CA HIS A 54 11.26 -4.76 -11.57
C HIS A 54 12.48 -4.42 -12.44
N VAL A 55 13.55 -5.21 -12.29
CA VAL A 55 14.77 -5.11 -13.11
C VAL A 55 15.07 -6.45 -13.74
N LEU A 56 14.38 -6.78 -14.84
CA LEU A 56 14.61 -7.92 -15.75
C LEU A 56 14.49 -9.34 -15.18
N LYS A 57 14.59 -9.54 -13.86
CA LYS A 57 14.54 -10.86 -13.21
C LYS A 57 13.44 -10.85 -12.16
N GLU A 58 12.46 -11.72 -12.36
CA GLU A 58 11.33 -11.91 -11.46
C GLU A 58 11.71 -12.85 -10.29
N GLY A 59 11.06 -12.69 -9.13
CA GLY A 59 10.94 -13.77 -8.14
C GLY A 59 10.87 -13.36 -6.68
N ASP A 60 11.02 -12.07 -6.36
CA ASP A 60 11.14 -11.62 -4.95
C ASP A 60 10.06 -10.61 -4.53
N TRP A 61 9.07 -10.33 -5.39
CA TRP A 61 8.00 -9.37 -5.08
C TRP A 61 7.05 -9.83 -3.96
N ASP A 62 6.93 -11.13 -3.73
CA ASP A 62 6.03 -11.75 -2.76
C ASP A 62 6.71 -12.02 -1.41
N LYS A 63 7.99 -11.67 -1.27
CA LYS A 63 8.71 -11.82 0.00
C LYS A 63 8.29 -10.75 1.00
N PRO A 64 7.90 -11.14 2.24
CA PRO A 64 7.66 -10.19 3.31
C PRO A 64 8.91 -9.37 3.62
N ILE A 65 8.73 -8.07 3.85
CA ILE A 65 9.81 -7.15 4.25
C ILE A 65 9.76 -6.79 5.74
N GLY A 66 8.72 -7.25 6.47
CA GLY A 66 8.63 -7.12 7.92
C GLY A 66 7.95 -5.83 8.38
N LEU A 67 7.02 -5.29 7.59
CA LEU A 67 6.14 -4.22 8.07
C LEU A 67 5.14 -4.79 9.09
N GLU A 68 4.70 -3.96 10.04
CA GLU A 68 3.70 -4.38 11.04
C GLU A 68 2.38 -4.79 10.35
N ALA A 69 1.88 -3.98 9.43
CA ALA A 69 0.79 -4.35 8.54
C ALA A 69 1.31 -4.39 7.10
N GLU A 70 1.21 -5.54 6.43
CA GLU A 70 1.85 -5.77 5.14
C GLU A 70 0.91 -6.50 4.17
N LEU A 71 0.63 -5.89 3.02
CA LEU A 71 0.00 -6.58 1.89
C LEU A 71 1.10 -7.29 1.07
N ILE A 72 1.01 -8.60 0.99
CA ILE A 72 1.86 -9.47 0.16
C ILE A 72 1.14 -9.74 -1.15
N PRO A 73 1.60 -9.20 -2.29
CA PRO A 73 0.97 -9.46 -3.57
C PRO A 73 1.09 -10.94 -3.97
N LEU A 74 -0.04 -11.55 -4.33
CA LEU A 74 -0.11 -12.91 -4.88
C LEU A 74 0.02 -12.94 -6.41
N VAL A 75 0.15 -11.77 -7.02
CA VAL A 75 0.35 -11.53 -8.45
C VAL A 75 1.50 -10.56 -8.62
N LYS A 76 2.14 -10.54 -9.80
CA LYS A 76 3.24 -9.62 -10.12
C LYS A 76 2.73 -8.18 -10.13
N PRO A 77 3.09 -7.31 -9.17
CA PRO A 77 2.50 -5.98 -9.05
C PRO A 77 2.75 -5.10 -10.28
N TYR A 78 3.96 -5.19 -10.83
CA TYR A 78 4.40 -4.45 -12.02
C TYR A 78 3.91 -5.05 -13.35
N GLY A 79 3.20 -6.19 -13.31
CA GLY A 79 2.66 -6.86 -14.50
C GLY A 79 1.17 -6.63 -14.73
N LEU A 80 0.52 -5.83 -13.87
CA LEU A 80 -0.92 -5.60 -13.92
C LEU A 80 -1.29 -4.48 -14.89
N HIS A 81 -2.39 -4.69 -15.61
CA HIS A 81 -3.03 -3.71 -16.49
C HIS A 81 -4.45 -3.43 -16.01
N VAL A 82 -5.08 -2.39 -16.57
CA VAL A 82 -6.50 -2.11 -16.32
C VAL A 82 -7.33 -3.32 -16.73
N GLY A 83 -8.18 -3.80 -15.82
CA GLY A 83 -9.01 -4.99 -15.98
C GLY A 83 -8.41 -6.28 -15.39
N ASP A 84 -7.11 -6.28 -15.06
CA ASP A 84 -6.50 -7.39 -14.32
C ASP A 84 -6.98 -7.39 -12.86
N THR A 85 -6.91 -8.56 -12.23
CA THR A 85 -7.28 -8.73 -10.82
C THR A 85 -6.05 -8.66 -9.93
N PHE A 86 -5.95 -7.63 -9.09
CA PHE A 86 -4.99 -7.61 -8.00
C PHE A 86 -5.41 -8.59 -6.90
N ARG A 87 -4.45 -9.36 -6.36
CA ARG A 87 -4.67 -10.25 -5.23
C ARG A 87 -3.54 -10.09 -4.22
N ALA A 88 -3.87 -10.07 -2.94
CA ALA A 88 -2.89 -9.99 -1.86
C ALA A 88 -3.29 -10.84 -0.65
N GLN A 89 -2.31 -11.23 0.15
CA GLN A 89 -2.48 -11.69 1.53
C GLN A 89 -2.10 -10.56 2.48
N LEU A 90 -2.94 -10.27 3.47
CA LEU A 90 -2.60 -9.34 4.55
C LEU A 90 -1.86 -10.09 5.65
N LEU A 91 -0.73 -9.55 6.07
CA LEU A 91 0.00 -9.96 7.27
C LEU A 91 -0.12 -8.87 8.34
N TYR A 92 -0.32 -9.28 9.59
CA TYR A 92 -0.13 -8.45 10.77
C TYR A 92 0.96 -9.07 11.65
N ASN A 93 2.05 -8.33 11.89
CA ASN A 93 3.25 -8.81 12.55
C ASN A 93 3.78 -10.13 11.96
N GLY A 94 3.79 -10.22 10.63
CA GLY A 94 4.21 -11.42 9.88
C GLY A 94 3.22 -12.59 9.91
N ILE A 95 2.08 -12.46 10.58
CA ILE A 95 1.06 -13.51 10.67
C ILE A 95 -0.07 -13.22 9.68
N PRO A 96 -0.49 -14.19 8.83
CA PRO A 96 -1.65 -14.01 7.96
C PRO A 96 -2.92 -13.68 8.75
N VAL A 97 -3.61 -12.61 8.33
CA VAL A 97 -4.89 -12.18 8.90
C VAL A 97 -5.92 -11.95 7.81
N LYS A 98 -7.21 -12.01 8.20
CA LYS A 98 -8.32 -11.62 7.32
C LYS A 98 -8.46 -10.12 7.30
N GLY A 99 -8.70 -9.56 6.12
CA GLY A 99 -8.89 -8.13 5.92
C GLY A 99 -9.60 -7.82 4.61
N LYS A 100 -9.94 -6.55 4.43
CA LYS A 100 -10.39 -5.98 3.15
C LYS A 100 -9.28 -5.07 2.63
N TYR A 101 -9.03 -5.12 1.32
CA TYR A 101 -8.20 -4.12 0.65
C TYR A 101 -8.93 -3.59 -0.59
N GLU A 102 -8.44 -2.45 -1.06
CA GLU A 102 -8.92 -1.79 -2.27
C GLU A 102 -7.71 -1.60 -3.19
N ALA A 103 -7.91 -1.83 -4.49
CA ALA A 103 -6.88 -1.68 -5.50
C ALA A 103 -7.46 -0.88 -6.67
N ALA A 104 -6.71 0.10 -7.14
CA ALA A 104 -7.08 0.95 -8.27
C ALA A 104 -5.85 1.28 -9.12
N HIS A 105 -6.09 1.74 -10.33
CA HIS A 105 -5.05 2.25 -11.20
C HIS A 105 -4.69 3.71 -10.82
N GLU A 106 -3.42 4.10 -11.00
CA GLU A 106 -2.83 5.38 -10.54
C GLU A 106 -3.61 6.65 -10.95
N THR A 107 -4.38 6.59 -12.04
CA THR A 107 -5.16 7.73 -12.55
C THR A 107 -6.45 7.99 -11.78
N GLU A 108 -6.85 7.12 -10.86
CA GLU A 108 -8.13 7.21 -10.16
C GLU A 108 -7.92 7.47 -8.67
N CYS A 109 -8.65 8.47 -8.16
CA CYS A 109 -8.65 8.81 -6.75
C CYS A 109 -9.50 7.78 -5.99
N ILE A 110 -8.87 6.93 -5.18
CA ILE A 110 -9.56 5.90 -4.37
C ILE A 110 -10.52 6.45 -3.31
N HIS A 111 -10.69 7.77 -3.23
CA HIS A 111 -11.76 8.37 -2.43
C HIS A 111 -13.15 8.14 -3.05
N ASN A 112 -13.23 7.71 -4.32
CA ASN A 112 -14.47 7.19 -4.92
C ASN A 112 -14.41 5.65 -5.03
N PRO A 113 -15.02 4.91 -4.09
CA PRO A 113 -14.88 3.46 -4.00
C PRO A 113 -15.51 2.68 -5.16
N GLU A 114 -16.39 3.30 -5.97
CA GLU A 114 -17.07 2.60 -7.08
C GLU A 114 -16.12 2.17 -8.21
N GLU A 115 -14.97 2.82 -8.35
CA GLU A 115 -13.97 2.54 -9.38
C GLU A 115 -12.87 1.59 -8.88
N ALA A 116 -12.79 1.34 -7.57
CA ALA A 116 -11.79 0.48 -6.98
C ALA A 116 -12.19 -1.01 -7.06
N GLN A 117 -11.22 -1.87 -7.37
CA GLN A 117 -11.36 -3.30 -7.13
C GLN A 117 -11.37 -3.55 -5.61
N HIS A 118 -12.42 -4.20 -5.11
CA HIS A 118 -12.47 -4.66 -3.73
C HIS A 118 -11.97 -6.10 -3.61
N GLY A 119 -11.10 -6.34 -2.63
CA GLY A 119 -10.54 -7.66 -2.34
C GLY A 119 -10.56 -8.00 -0.87
N TYR A 120 -10.39 -9.30 -0.59
CA TYR A 120 -10.37 -9.87 0.75
C TYR A 120 -9.18 -10.81 0.90
N THR A 121 -8.69 -10.97 2.13
CA THR A 121 -7.56 -11.83 2.50
C THR A 121 -7.95 -12.92 3.49
#